data_AF-A0A1H4IF39-F1
#
_entry.id   AF-A0A1H4IF39-F1
#
_cell.length_a   1.000
_cell.length_b   1.000
_cell.length_c   1.000
_cell.angle_alpha   90.00
_cell.angle_beta   90.00
_cell.angle_gamma   90.00
#
_symmetry.space_group_name_H-M   'P 1'
#
loop_
_entity.id
_entity.type
_entity.pdbx_description
1 polymer ?
#
loop_
_entity_poly.entity_id
_entity_poly.type
_entity_poly.pdbx_seq_one_letter_code
_entity_poly.pdbx_strand_id
1 'polypeptide(L)'
;MSRRISQSIIPTTEDVAALRGPFVAKGANDPVIKALRDYFKDSVPAWLAKLSEEQELTRERLAEIRDASSKRRVVIEALPEGGARDTALAELETAEAVVDDMDTALAGAGAGAGAFGVG
;
A
#
# COMPACT_ATOMS: atom_id res chain seq x y z
N MET A 1 -15.71 -15.72 -24.07
CA MET A 1 -14.69 -15.46 -23.03
C MET A 1 -13.98 -14.15 -23.38
N SER A 2 -14.20 -13.08 -22.61
CA SER A 2 -13.48 -11.82 -22.81
C SER A 2 -12.13 -11.89 -22.10
N ARG A 3 -11.04 -11.68 -22.83
CA ARG A 3 -9.70 -11.53 -22.26
C ARG A 3 -9.64 -10.18 -21.55
N ARG A 4 -9.49 -10.18 -20.22
CA ARG A 4 -9.18 -8.96 -19.46
C ARG A 4 -7.68 -8.69 -19.61
N ILE A 5 -7.33 -7.52 -20.12
CA ILE A 5 -5.95 -7.02 -20.09
C ILE A 5 -5.78 -6.36 -18.73
N SER A 6 -4.95 -6.95 -17.85
CA SER A 6 -4.56 -6.32 -16.60
C SER A 6 -3.45 -5.33 -16.89
N GLN A 7 -3.61 -4.08 -16.46
CA GLN A 7 -2.55 -3.08 -16.52
C GLN A 7 -1.74 -3.10 -15.22
N SER A 8 -0.46 -2.81 -15.35
CA SER A 8 0.49 -2.77 -14.24
C SER A 8 1.39 -1.53 -14.33
N ILE A 9 1.96 -1.16 -13.18
CA ILE A 9 2.95 -0.09 -13.05
C ILE A 9 4.19 -0.64 -12.34
N ILE A 10 5.36 -0.16 -12.73
CA ILE A 10 6.62 -0.47 -12.06
C ILE A 10 6.90 0.66 -11.05
N PRO A 11 6.94 0.37 -9.74
CA PRO A 11 7.19 1.38 -8.72
C PRO A 11 8.65 1.84 -8.73
N THR A 12 8.89 3.11 -8.38
CA THR A 12 10.23 3.63 -8.12
C THR A 12 10.77 3.19 -6.76
N THR A 13 12.06 3.42 -6.47
CA THR A 13 12.65 3.19 -5.14
C THR A 13 11.88 3.91 -4.04
N GLU A 14 11.49 5.16 -4.30
CA GLU A 14 10.77 6.01 -3.35
C GLU A 14 9.37 5.46 -3.09
N ASP A 15 8.67 5.00 -4.13
CA ASP A 15 7.38 4.35 -4.00
C ASP A 15 7.48 3.07 -3.18
N VAL A 16 8.47 2.22 -3.45
CA VAL A 16 8.69 0.99 -2.69
C VAL A 16 8.93 1.29 -1.21
N ALA A 17 9.73 2.33 -0.91
CA ALA A 17 9.99 2.75 0.45
C ALA A 17 8.71 3.26 1.14
N ALA A 18 7.92 4.10 0.46
CA ALA A 18 6.66 4.63 0.97
C ALA A 18 5.62 3.52 1.20
N LEU A 19 5.42 2.63 0.23
CA LEU A 19 4.45 1.55 0.30
C LEU A 19 4.79 0.49 1.36
N ARG A 20 6.08 0.30 1.68
CA ARG A 20 6.51 -0.69 2.69
C ARG A 20 6.64 -0.09 4.08
N GLY A 21 7.07 1.17 4.18
CA GLY A 21 7.45 1.85 5.42
C GLY A 21 6.47 1.64 6.57
N PRO A 22 5.17 1.96 6.38
CA PRO A 22 4.16 1.85 7.44
C PRO A 22 3.97 0.44 7.96
N PHE A 23 4.32 -0.59 7.19
CA PHE A 23 4.06 -2.00 7.50
C PHE A 23 5.26 -2.73 8.11
N VAL A 24 6.41 -2.07 8.23
CA VAL A 24 7.58 -2.67 8.85
C VAL A 24 7.31 -2.89 10.34
N ALA A 25 7.42 -4.15 10.76
CA ALA A 25 7.26 -4.54 12.15
C ALA A 25 8.46 -4.03 12.99
N LYS A 26 8.20 -3.10 13.90
CA LYS A 26 9.18 -2.53 14.84
C LYS A 26 8.67 -2.65 16.29
N GLY A 27 9.55 -2.46 17.27
CA GLY A 27 9.17 -2.28 18.69
C GLY A 27 9.73 -3.32 19.67
N ALA A 28 9.36 -3.16 20.95
CA ALA A 28 9.84 -3.96 22.08
C ALA A 28 9.29 -5.40 22.09
N ASN A 29 9.93 -6.29 22.86
CA ASN A 29 9.50 -7.69 23.01
C ASN A 29 8.51 -7.91 24.17
N ASP A 30 7.82 -6.85 24.58
CA ASP A 30 6.71 -6.96 25.54
C ASP A 30 5.59 -7.85 24.95
N PRO A 31 4.96 -8.76 25.74
CA PRO A 31 3.96 -9.69 25.22
C PRO A 31 2.76 -9.03 24.53
N VAL A 32 2.28 -7.88 25.05
CA VAL A 32 1.13 -7.17 24.47
C VAL A 32 1.56 -6.48 23.17
N ILE A 33 2.73 -5.83 23.18
CA ILE A 33 3.30 -5.21 21.98
C ILE A 33 3.59 -6.25 20.89
N LYS A 34 4.03 -7.44 21.28
CA LYS A 34 4.23 -8.57 20.36
C LYS A 34 2.91 -9.03 19.75
N ALA A 35 1.87 -9.25 20.55
CA ALA A 35 0.56 -9.66 20.05
C ALA A 35 -0.02 -8.63 19.06
N LEU A 36 0.14 -7.33 19.35
CA LEU A 36 -0.24 -6.26 18.44
C LEU A 36 0.56 -6.28 17.13
N ARG A 37 1.88 -6.52 17.20
CA ARG A 37 2.73 -6.66 16.02
C ARG A 37 2.33 -7.86 15.17
N ASP A 38 2.01 -8.99 15.80
CA ASP A 38 1.58 -10.21 15.11
C ASP A 38 0.22 -9.96 14.41
N TYR A 39 -0.73 -9.32 15.09
CA TYR A 39 -1.99 -8.86 14.47
C TYR A 39 -1.73 -7.98 13.23
N PHE A 40 -0.84 -6.99 13.36
CA PHE A 40 -0.50 -6.11 12.26
C PHE A 40 0.21 -6.83 11.11
N LYS A 41 1.00 -7.85 11.39
CA LYS A 41 1.67 -8.66 10.38
C LYS A 41 0.66 -9.51 9.60
N ASP A 42 -0.31 -10.11 10.30
CA ASP A 42 -1.32 -10.97 9.70
C ASP A 42 -2.35 -10.18 8.86
N SER A 43 -2.51 -8.88 9.14
CA SER A 43 -3.38 -7.98 8.37
C SER A 43 -2.78 -7.49 7.03
N VAL A 44 -1.50 -7.77 6.77
CA VAL A 44 -0.75 -7.23 5.62
C VAL A 44 -0.45 -8.35 4.62
N PRO A 45 -0.56 -8.10 3.30
CA PRO A 45 -0.19 -9.08 2.30
C PRO A 45 1.28 -9.50 2.43
N ALA A 46 1.53 -10.82 2.48
CA ALA A 46 2.87 -11.37 2.71
C ALA A 46 3.89 -10.96 1.62
N TRP A 47 3.43 -10.62 0.42
CA TRP A 47 4.27 -10.16 -0.67
C TRP A 47 4.78 -8.74 -0.47
N LEU A 48 4.05 -7.87 0.25
CA LEU A 48 4.40 -6.46 0.42
C LEU A 48 5.76 -6.29 1.09
N ALA A 49 6.09 -7.16 2.04
CA ALA A 49 7.40 -7.19 2.69
C ALA A 49 8.57 -7.44 1.73
N LYS A 50 8.29 -8.00 0.54
CA LYS A 50 9.25 -8.35 -0.52
C LYS A 50 9.08 -7.47 -1.76
N LEU A 51 8.28 -6.41 -1.69
CA LEU A 51 8.11 -5.47 -2.80
C LEU A 51 9.45 -4.82 -3.16
N SER A 52 9.74 -4.79 -4.46
CA SER A 52 10.91 -4.16 -5.08
C SER A 52 10.53 -3.47 -6.38
N GLU A 53 11.45 -2.67 -6.91
CA GLU A 53 11.31 -1.92 -8.17
C GLU A 53 11.26 -2.80 -9.41
N GLU A 54 11.53 -4.10 -9.26
CA GLU A 54 11.46 -5.08 -10.37
C GLU A 54 10.07 -5.72 -10.48
N GLN A 55 9.18 -5.45 -9.51
CA GLN A 55 7.87 -6.06 -9.44
C GLN A 55 6.79 -5.13 -9.96
N GLU A 56 6.00 -5.66 -10.88
CA GLU A 56 4.80 -4.98 -11.35
C GLU A 56 3.70 -4.95 -10.27
N LEU A 57 3.08 -3.78 -10.12
CA LEU A 57 1.92 -3.54 -9.29
C LEU A 57 0.67 -3.41 -10.17
N THR A 58 -0.29 -4.28 -9.92
CA THR A 58 -1.64 -4.19 -10.51
C THR A 58 -2.56 -3.44 -9.56
N ARG A 59 -3.74 -3.01 -10.05
CA ARG A 59 -4.78 -2.44 -9.19
C ARG A 59 -5.21 -3.35 -8.05
N GLU A 60 -5.21 -4.66 -8.27
CA GLU A 60 -5.55 -5.64 -7.23
C GLU A 60 -4.54 -5.56 -6.08
N ARG A 61 -3.24 -5.48 -6.39
CA ARG A 61 -2.19 -5.30 -5.38
C ARG A 61 -2.30 -3.96 -4.66
N LEU A 62 -2.62 -2.89 -5.39
CA LEU A 62 -2.84 -1.56 -4.79
C LEU A 62 -4.04 -1.58 -3.83
N ALA A 63 -5.13 -2.26 -4.20
CA ALA A 63 -6.30 -2.44 -3.34
C ALA A 63 -5.96 -3.22 -2.07
N GLU A 64 -5.13 -4.27 -2.16
CA GLU A 64 -4.65 -5.01 -0.99
C GLU A 64 -3.84 -4.13 -0.01
N ILE A 65 -3.03 -3.19 -0.52
CA ILE A 65 -2.32 -2.21 0.31
C ILE A 65 -3.32 -1.26 0.98
N ARG A 66 -4.31 -0.74 0.24
CA ARG A 66 -5.35 0.17 0.77
C ARG A 66 -6.16 -0.49 1.90
N ASP A 67 -6.50 -1.76 1.74
CA ASP A 67 -7.18 -2.56 2.77
C ASP A 67 -6.31 -2.73 4.03
N ALA A 68 -5.01 -3.02 3.85
CA ALA A 68 -4.07 -3.12 4.95
C ALA A 68 -3.90 -1.77 5.68
N SER A 69 -3.85 -0.66 4.93
CA SER A 69 -3.78 0.68 5.50
C SER A 69 -5.01 1.00 6.34
N SER A 70 -6.20 0.75 5.80
CA SER A 70 -7.47 1.01 6.51
C SER A 70 -7.56 0.25 7.84
N LYS A 71 -7.16 -1.03 7.85
CA LYS A 71 -7.12 -1.83 9.10
C LYS A 71 -6.12 -1.28 10.11
N ARG A 72 -4.95 -0.83 9.66
CA ARG A 72 -3.91 -0.27 10.52
C ARG A 72 -4.31 1.09 11.09
N ARG A 73 -4.93 1.95 10.27
CA ARG A 73 -5.44 3.28 10.64
C ARG A 73 -6.38 3.21 11.84
N VAL A 74 -7.38 2.32 11.81
CA VAL A 74 -8.34 2.13 12.90
C VAL A 74 -7.65 1.88 14.25
N VAL A 75 -6.56 1.09 14.24
CA VAL A 75 -5.83 0.78 15.47
C VAL A 75 -4.97 1.97 15.93
N ILE A 76 -4.28 2.65 15.00
CA ILE A 76 -3.46 3.83 15.32
C ILE A 76 -4.32 4.96 15.88
N GLU A 77 -5.49 5.20 15.29
CA GLU A 77 -6.41 6.26 15.73
C GLU A 77 -7.00 6.02 17.11
N ALA A 78 -7.07 4.75 17.55
CA ALA A 78 -7.49 4.37 18.90
C ALA A 78 -6.40 4.57 19.96
N LEU A 79 -5.14 4.81 19.57
CA LEU A 79 -4.05 5.09 20.50
C LEU A 79 -4.14 6.53 21.04
N PRO A 80 -3.63 6.79 22.25
CA PRO A 80 -3.50 8.14 22.77
C PRO A 80 -2.70 9.04 21.84
N GLU A 81 -3.04 10.32 21.81
CA GLU A 81 -2.34 11.31 21.00
C GLU A 81 -0.88 11.42 21.41
N GLY A 82 0.00 11.68 20.43
CA GLY A 82 1.42 11.87 20.67
C GLY A 82 2.24 11.59 19.43
N GLY A 83 3.49 12.04 19.44
CA GLY A 83 4.35 12.05 18.24
C GLY A 83 4.51 10.68 17.57
N ALA A 84 4.46 9.57 18.31
CA ALA A 84 4.51 8.23 17.72
C ALA A 84 3.25 7.90 16.91
N ARG A 85 2.06 8.27 17.40
CA ARG A 85 0.79 8.14 16.67
C ARG A 85 0.82 9.02 15.43
N ASP A 86 1.18 10.29 15.59
CA ASP A 86 1.18 11.27 14.51
C ASP A 86 2.14 10.86 13.38
N THR A 87 3.33 10.37 13.74
CA THR A 87 4.30 9.84 12.76
C THR A 87 3.74 8.62 12.03
N ALA A 88 3.12 7.67 12.76
CA ALA A 88 2.56 6.48 12.14
C ALA A 88 1.39 6.80 11.20
N LEU A 89 0.55 7.80 11.53
CA LEU A 89 -0.51 8.30 10.65
C LEU A 89 0.06 8.97 9.40
N ALA A 90 1.07 9.83 9.54
CA ALA A 90 1.69 10.51 8.41
C ALA A 90 2.40 9.54 7.43
N GLU A 91 3.09 8.52 7.96
CA GLU A 91 3.67 7.45 7.14
C GLU A 91 2.57 6.71 6.37
N LEU A 92 1.43 6.43 7.02
CA LEU A 92 0.30 5.74 6.39
C LEU A 92 -0.38 6.57 5.30
N GLU A 93 -0.58 7.87 5.56
CA GLU A 93 -1.11 8.83 4.59
C GLU A 93 -0.21 8.95 3.36
N THR A 94 1.11 8.92 3.55
CA THR A 94 2.06 8.92 2.44
C THR A 94 1.90 7.67 1.57
N ALA A 95 1.77 6.50 2.18
CA ALA A 95 1.55 5.25 1.44
C ALA A 95 0.20 5.24 0.70
N GLU A 96 -0.86 5.75 1.32
CA GLU A 96 -2.18 5.89 0.70
C GLU A 96 -2.15 6.84 -0.51
N ALA A 97 -1.45 7.97 -0.39
CA ALA A 97 -1.26 8.90 -1.51
C ALA A 97 -0.54 8.24 -2.70
N VAL A 98 0.53 7.48 -2.46
CA VAL A 98 1.23 6.73 -3.53
C VAL A 98 0.31 5.70 -4.17
N VAL A 99 -0.51 4.99 -3.38
CA VAL A 99 -1.51 4.05 -3.90
C VAL A 99 -2.51 4.76 -4.82
N ASP A 100 -3.02 5.92 -4.41
CA ASP A 100 -4.01 6.69 -5.16
C ASP A 100 -3.43 7.27 -6.46
N ASP A 101 -2.18 7.75 -6.42
CA ASP A 101 -1.46 8.24 -7.60
C ASP A 101 -1.24 7.11 -8.62
N MET A 102 -0.82 5.94 -8.16
CA MET A 102 -0.63 4.77 -9.02
C MET A 102 -1.94 4.24 -9.61
N ASP A 103 -3.01 4.19 -8.82
CA ASP A 103 -4.33 3.76 -9.30
C ASP A 103 -4.88 4.73 -10.36
N THR A 104 -4.65 6.04 -10.16
CA THR A 104 -4.96 7.09 -11.13
C THR A 104 -4.15 6.93 -12.41
N ALA A 105 -2.84 6.67 -12.32
CA ALA A 105 -1.99 6.42 -13.49
C ALA A 105 -2.46 5.20 -14.29
N LEU A 106 -2.83 4.10 -13.60
CA LEU A 106 -3.41 2.92 -14.23
C LEU A 106 -4.79 3.20 -14.85
N ALA A 107 -5.56 4.16 -14.33
CA ALA A 107 -6.81 4.60 -14.97
C ALA A 107 -6.57 5.42 -16.23
N GLY A 108 -5.62 6.34 -16.21
CA GLY A 108 -5.23 7.15 -17.36
C GLY A 108 -4.69 6.31 -18.51
N ALA A 109 -3.86 5.30 -18.22
CA ALA A 109 -3.31 4.38 -19.21
C ALA A 109 -4.41 3.53 -19.91
N GLY A 110 -5.52 3.24 -19.23
CA GLY A 110 -6.70 2.59 -19.81
C GLY A 110 -7.46 3.46 -20.81
N ALA A 111 -7.49 4.78 -20.61
CA ALA A 111 -8.22 5.71 -21.46
C ALA A 111 -7.48 6.05 -22.78
N GLY A 112 -6.14 6.07 -22.77
CA GLY A 112 -5.33 6.40 -23.95
C GLY A 112 -5.30 5.32 -25.03
N ALA A 113 -5.45 4.04 -24.67
CA ALA A 113 -5.41 2.92 -25.61
C ALA A 113 -6.68 2.77 -26.48
N GLY A 114 -7.77 3.49 -26.16
CA GLY A 114 -9.02 3.49 -26.93
C GLY A 114 -9.14 4.61 -27.97
N ALA A 115 -8.20 5.56 -28.01
CA ALA A 115 -8.32 6.78 -28.83
C ALA A 115 -7.51 6.76 -30.15
N PHE A 116 -6.60 5.80 -30.34
CA PHE A 116 -5.80 5.66 -31.58
C PHE A 116 -6.31 4.51 -32.45
N GLY A 117 -7.52 4.67 -33.00
CA GLY A 117 -8.14 3.61 -33.80
C GLY A 117 -9.29 4.01 -34.70
N VAL A 118 -9.43 5.28 -35.10
CA VAL A 118 -10.24 5.67 -36.26
C VAL A 118 -9.66 6.96 -36.85
N GLY A 119 -8.98 6.85 -37.98
CA GLY A 119 -8.47 7.96 -38.79
C GLY A 119 -8.07 7.44 -40.15
#